data_AF-V9Z2J4-F1
#
_entry.id   AF-V9Z2J4-F1
#
_cell.length_a   1.000
_cell.length_b   1.000
_cell.length_c   1.000
_cell.angle_alpha   90.00
_cell.angle_beta   90.00
_cell.angle_gamma   90.00
#
_symmetry.space_group_name_H-M   'P 1'
#
loop_
_entity.id
_entity.type
_entity.pdbx_description
1 polymer ?
#
loop_
_entity_poly.entity_id
_entity_poly.type
_entity_poly.pdbx_seq_one_letter_code
_entity_poly.pdbx_strand_id
1 'polypeptide(L)'
;MYRSLRRHMVRAINESLTSGYRGGSVAVAVVCPDGAFADAPHWSPGADFYGVGGESPASRCWERRNADGTVTVVAAGVGADPEVWTVTAAPEDFDGCGLGNSMHGITWMQDVPGVVIHREPYAGHPAESVARYWQAFFERWGVSPKGEEQEGAGWVFGRGRVWFYLDAQLAETGHLLEVVLELCRSFGASARVYPYNPRTRDYDGPCAYPDFVRRPAA
;
A
#
# COMPACT_ATOMS: atom_id res chain seq x y z
N MET A 1 -18.39 18.27 5.83
CA MET A 1 -17.19 17.40 5.85
C MET A 1 -16.22 17.76 7.00
N TYR A 2 -15.56 18.93 6.96
CA TYR A 2 -14.56 19.39 7.95
C TYR A 2 -14.93 19.16 9.43
N ARG A 3 -16.10 19.68 9.85
CA ARG A 3 -16.57 19.58 11.25
C ARG A 3 -16.86 18.14 11.70
N SER A 4 -17.17 17.23 10.78
CA SER A 4 -17.44 15.82 11.13
C SER A 4 -16.15 15.04 11.32
N LEU A 5 -15.21 15.18 10.36
CA LEU A 5 -13.92 14.51 10.41
C LEU A 5 -13.10 14.92 11.64
N ARG A 6 -13.02 16.24 11.91
CA ARG A 6 -12.34 16.75 13.11
C ARG A 6 -12.91 16.17 14.40
N ARG A 7 -14.24 16.06 14.51
CA ARG A 7 -14.89 15.47 15.69
C ARG A 7 -14.55 13.99 15.85
N HIS A 8 -14.47 13.24 14.74
CA HIS A 8 -14.10 11.82 14.79
C HIS A 8 -12.63 11.62 15.18
N MET A 9 -11.72 12.44 14.65
CA MET A 9 -10.31 12.41 15.06
C MET A 9 -10.16 12.70 16.54
N VAL A 10 -10.78 13.76 17.06
CA VAL A 10 -10.76 14.09 18.50
C VAL A 10 -11.30 12.93 19.35
N ARG A 11 -12.40 12.30 18.91
CA ARG A 11 -12.95 11.13 19.59
C ARG A 11 -11.95 9.97 19.63
N ALA A 12 -11.36 9.61 18.50
CA ALA A 12 -10.40 8.52 18.39
C ALA A 12 -9.14 8.75 19.25
N ILE A 13 -8.65 10.00 19.31
CA ILE A 13 -7.52 10.36 20.17
C ILE A 13 -7.90 10.21 21.65
N ASN A 14 -9.09 10.65 22.05
CA ASN A 14 -9.56 10.49 23.42
C ASN A 14 -9.69 9.00 23.80
N GLU A 15 -10.20 8.16 22.90
CA GLU A 15 -10.24 6.70 23.07
C GLU A 15 -8.81 6.14 23.28
N SER A 16 -7.84 6.56 22.46
CA SER A 16 -6.43 6.21 22.60
C SER A 16 -5.84 6.66 23.95
N LEU A 17 -6.15 7.87 24.42
CA LEU A 17 -5.68 8.36 25.72
C LEU A 17 -6.24 7.53 26.88
N THR A 18 -7.52 7.17 26.84
CA THR A 18 -8.17 6.37 27.90
C THR A 18 -7.63 4.94 28.01
N SER A 19 -7.03 4.43 26.95
CA SER A 19 -6.47 3.07 26.89
C SER A 19 -5.02 2.97 27.42
N GLY A 20 -4.40 4.10 27.81
CA GLY A 20 -3.10 4.15 28.48
C GLY A 20 -1.93 4.68 27.63
N TYR A 21 -2.16 4.99 26.36
CA TYR A 21 -1.16 5.66 25.51
C TYR A 21 -1.16 7.17 25.78
N ARG A 22 -0.20 7.66 26.56
CA ARG A 22 -0.15 9.07 27.02
C ARG A 22 -0.01 10.10 25.88
N GLY A 23 0.42 9.70 24.70
CA GLY A 23 0.59 10.58 23.55
C GLY A 23 -0.71 10.88 22.79
N GLY A 24 -1.72 10.00 22.91
CA GLY A 24 -2.91 10.00 22.07
C GLY A 24 -2.57 9.83 20.58
N SER A 25 -3.02 8.74 19.95
CA SER A 25 -2.77 8.50 18.52
C SER A 25 -4.07 8.26 17.75
N VAL A 26 -4.06 8.65 16.48
CA VAL A 26 -5.15 8.42 15.53
C VAL A 26 -4.58 8.08 14.17
N ALA A 27 -5.21 7.11 13.50
CA ALA A 27 -4.97 6.84 12.10
C ALA A 27 -6.18 7.20 11.24
N VAL A 28 -5.92 7.55 10.00
CA VAL A 28 -6.91 7.85 8.98
C VAL A 28 -6.57 7.09 7.71
N ALA A 29 -7.48 6.22 7.29
CA ALA A 29 -7.43 5.63 5.96
C ALA A 29 -8.19 6.54 4.98
N VAL A 30 -7.55 6.96 3.90
CA VAL A 30 -8.16 7.76 2.84
C VAL A 30 -8.29 6.89 1.59
N VAL A 31 -9.51 6.52 1.23
CA VAL A 31 -9.80 5.60 0.12
C VAL A 31 -10.30 6.39 -1.09
N CYS A 32 -9.58 6.29 -2.20
CA CYS A 32 -9.92 6.96 -3.44
C CYS A 32 -11.03 6.21 -4.19
N PRO A 33 -11.91 6.91 -4.92
CA PRO A 33 -12.88 6.27 -5.82
C PRO A 33 -12.18 5.67 -7.05
N ASP A 34 -12.89 4.78 -7.74
CA ASP A 34 -12.45 4.24 -9.02
C ASP A 34 -12.22 5.40 -10.00
N GLY A 35 -11.13 5.33 -10.76
CA GLY A 35 -10.76 6.36 -11.73
C GLY A 35 -10.10 7.62 -11.16
N ALA A 36 -9.90 7.73 -9.83
CA ALA A 36 -9.13 8.83 -9.24
C ALA A 36 -7.68 8.93 -9.78
N PHE A 37 -7.17 7.81 -10.28
CA PHE A 37 -5.85 7.64 -10.89
C PHE A 37 -5.97 7.00 -12.28
N ALA A 38 -6.97 7.41 -13.08
CA ALA A 38 -7.17 6.85 -14.42
C ALA A 38 -6.00 7.11 -15.39
N ASP A 39 -5.17 8.11 -15.08
CA ASP A 39 -3.94 8.44 -15.80
C ASP A 39 -2.71 7.68 -15.29
N ALA A 40 -2.82 6.96 -14.16
CA ALA A 40 -1.71 6.19 -13.63
C ALA A 40 -1.38 5.03 -14.58
N PRO A 41 -0.12 4.90 -15.03
CA PRO A 41 0.30 3.75 -15.81
C PRO A 41 0.19 2.49 -14.94
N HIS A 42 -0.20 1.40 -15.58
CA HIS A 42 -0.25 0.07 -14.99
C HIS A 42 0.65 -0.87 -15.79
N TRP A 43 1.32 -1.78 -15.08
CA TRP A 43 2.06 -2.87 -15.70
C TRP A 43 2.01 -4.12 -14.82
N SER A 44 1.82 -5.26 -15.46
CA SER A 44 2.05 -6.59 -14.87
C SER A 44 2.83 -7.45 -15.87
N PRO A 45 3.51 -8.51 -15.41
CA PRO A 45 4.19 -9.45 -16.30
C PRO A 45 3.22 -10.29 -17.16
N GLY A 46 1.94 -10.34 -16.79
CA GLY A 46 0.89 -11.09 -17.50
C GLY A 46 -0.41 -11.16 -16.69
N ALA A 47 -1.45 -11.75 -17.29
CA ALA A 47 -2.77 -11.87 -16.66
C ALA A 47 -2.83 -12.93 -15.55
N ASP A 48 -1.96 -13.94 -15.60
CA ASP A 48 -1.92 -15.03 -14.61
C ASP A 48 -1.02 -14.71 -13.41
N PHE A 49 -0.44 -13.51 -13.38
CA PHE A 49 0.40 -13.04 -12.29
C PHE A 49 -0.43 -12.23 -11.30
N TYR A 50 -0.32 -12.53 -10.02
CA TYR A 50 -0.90 -11.73 -8.93
C TYR A 50 0.18 -10.98 -8.16
N GLY A 51 -0.18 -9.83 -7.60
CA GLY A 51 0.75 -9.02 -6.81
C GLY A 51 1.02 -9.69 -5.47
N VAL A 52 2.30 -9.99 -5.17
CA VAL A 52 2.68 -10.57 -3.88
C VAL A 52 3.43 -9.61 -2.99
N GLY A 53 4.02 -8.56 -3.55
CA GLY A 53 4.86 -7.64 -2.81
C GLY A 53 4.75 -6.20 -3.30
N GLY A 54 4.74 -5.29 -2.34
CA GLY A 54 4.69 -3.86 -2.56
C GLY A 54 3.51 -3.25 -1.84
N GLU A 55 3.77 -2.58 -0.73
CA GLU A 55 2.76 -1.83 0.02
C GLU A 55 2.15 -0.68 -0.79
N SER A 56 2.60 -0.43 -2.02
CA SER A 56 2.24 0.72 -2.86
C SER A 56 1.61 0.22 -4.17
N PRO A 57 0.74 1.02 -4.83
CA PRO A 57 0.26 0.72 -6.19
C PRO A 57 1.39 0.59 -7.21
N ALA A 58 2.60 1.02 -6.86
CA ALA A 58 3.81 0.65 -7.56
C ALA A 58 4.27 -0.77 -7.19
N SER A 59 3.38 -1.75 -6.99
CA SER A 59 3.77 -3.14 -6.67
C SER A 59 4.90 -3.55 -7.61
N ARG A 60 5.96 -4.12 -7.03
CA ARG A 60 7.19 -4.42 -7.75
C ARG A 60 7.51 -5.90 -7.73
N CYS A 61 6.60 -6.73 -7.23
CA CYS A 61 6.78 -8.17 -7.13
C CYS A 61 5.46 -8.90 -7.44
N TRP A 62 5.52 -9.82 -8.40
CA TRP A 62 4.40 -10.62 -8.85
C TRP A 62 4.77 -12.10 -8.81
N GLU A 63 3.78 -12.94 -8.54
CA GLU A 63 3.92 -14.39 -8.51
C GLU A 63 2.91 -15.05 -9.46
N ARG A 64 3.31 -16.16 -10.07
CA ARG A 64 2.42 -17.11 -10.74
C ARG A 64 2.81 -18.52 -10.34
N ARG A 65 1.82 -19.34 -9.98
CA ARG A 65 1.98 -20.78 -9.79
C ARG A 65 1.83 -21.49 -11.13
N ASN A 66 2.81 -22.31 -11.50
CA ASN A 66 2.84 -23.04 -12.77
C ASN A 66 2.21 -24.43 -12.62
N ALA A 67 1.75 -25.01 -13.73
CA ALA A 67 1.09 -26.31 -13.75
C ALA A 67 2.03 -27.48 -13.41
N ASP A 68 3.34 -27.30 -13.56
CA ASP A 68 4.38 -28.28 -13.23
C ASP A 68 4.77 -28.27 -11.75
N GLY A 69 4.11 -27.45 -10.92
CA GLY A 69 4.37 -27.31 -9.49
C GLY A 69 5.43 -26.26 -9.14
N THR A 70 6.08 -25.63 -10.11
CA THR A 70 7.02 -24.53 -9.88
C THR A 70 6.30 -23.19 -9.66
N VAL A 71 7.03 -22.20 -9.18
CA VAL A 71 6.58 -20.82 -9.03
C VAL A 71 7.46 -19.93 -9.88
N THR A 72 6.84 -19.02 -10.64
CA THR A 72 7.53 -17.93 -11.33
C THR A 72 7.29 -16.63 -10.57
N VAL A 73 8.38 -15.98 -10.15
CA VAL A 73 8.36 -14.65 -9.53
C VAL A 73 8.99 -13.64 -10.48
N VAL A 74 8.33 -12.50 -10.63
CA VAL A 74 8.89 -11.35 -11.35
C VAL A 74 9.02 -10.19 -10.37
N ALA A 75 10.20 -9.60 -10.27
CA ALA A 75 10.45 -8.43 -9.44
C ALA A 75 11.10 -7.31 -10.26
N ALA A 76 10.59 -6.09 -10.12
CA ALA A 76 11.02 -4.94 -10.91
C ALA A 76 11.75 -3.88 -10.07
N GLY A 77 12.83 -3.30 -10.60
CA GLY A 77 13.61 -2.28 -9.91
C GLY A 77 14.51 -2.86 -8.80
N VAL A 78 14.99 -4.08 -9.01
CA VAL A 78 15.86 -4.81 -8.07
C VAL A 78 17.33 -4.42 -8.30
N GLY A 79 18.12 -4.31 -7.23
CA GLY A 79 19.56 -4.03 -7.31
C GLY A 79 19.92 -2.54 -7.26
N ALA A 80 21.22 -2.26 -7.25
CA ALA A 80 21.75 -0.89 -7.29
C ALA A 80 21.63 -0.28 -8.70
N ASP A 81 21.93 -1.09 -9.72
CA ASP A 81 21.51 -0.87 -11.10
C ASP A 81 20.15 -1.55 -11.27
N PRO A 82 19.04 -0.80 -11.35
CA PRO A 82 17.73 -1.39 -11.31
C PRO A 82 17.52 -2.31 -12.52
N GLU A 83 17.03 -3.50 -12.25
CA GLU A 83 16.70 -4.54 -13.23
C GLU A 83 15.29 -5.09 -12.98
N VAL A 84 14.75 -5.78 -13.98
CA VAL A 84 13.60 -6.68 -13.82
C VAL A 84 14.12 -8.10 -13.79
N TRP A 85 13.84 -8.82 -12.71
CA TRP A 85 14.27 -10.19 -12.48
C TRP A 85 13.08 -11.13 -12.61
N THR A 86 13.19 -12.15 -13.44
CA THR A 86 12.23 -13.25 -13.55
C THR A 86 12.91 -14.54 -13.10
N VAL A 87 12.38 -15.16 -12.05
CA VAL A 87 12.92 -16.37 -11.44
C VAL A 87 11.87 -17.45 -11.46
N THR A 88 12.24 -18.67 -11.88
CA THR A 88 11.37 -19.85 -11.76
C THR A 88 12.07 -20.93 -10.97
N ALA A 89 11.45 -21.39 -9.90
CA ALA A 89 12.02 -22.37 -8.96
C ALA A 89 10.91 -23.18 -8.26
N ALA A 90 11.29 -24.14 -7.41
CA ALA A 90 10.31 -24.81 -6.57
C ALA A 90 9.77 -23.82 -5.51
N PRO A 91 8.50 -23.95 -5.06
CA PRO A 91 7.93 -23.06 -4.06
C PRO A 91 8.80 -22.91 -2.80
N GLU A 92 9.37 -24.00 -2.31
CA GLU A 92 10.23 -24.06 -1.13
C GLU A 92 11.54 -23.27 -1.28
N ASP A 93 12.01 -23.03 -2.52
CA ASP A 93 13.22 -22.22 -2.75
C ASP A 93 12.95 -20.72 -2.51
N PHE A 94 11.68 -20.30 -2.58
CA PHE A 94 11.26 -18.95 -2.25
C PHE A 94 10.97 -18.77 -0.74
N ASP A 95 10.93 -19.86 0.03
CA ASP A 95 10.71 -19.80 1.47
C ASP A 95 11.87 -19.05 2.14
N GLY A 96 11.55 -17.92 2.78
CA GLY A 96 12.53 -17.04 3.41
C GLY A 96 12.89 -15.80 2.59
N CYS A 97 12.66 -15.78 1.27
CA CYS A 97 12.90 -14.59 0.46
C CYS A 97 12.07 -13.37 0.92
N GLY A 98 10.97 -13.58 1.64
CA GLY A 98 10.18 -12.47 2.19
C GLY A 98 9.58 -11.58 1.10
N LEU A 99 9.26 -12.15 -0.06
CA LEU A 99 8.72 -11.46 -1.23
C LEU A 99 7.43 -10.69 -0.93
N GLY A 100 6.70 -11.10 0.11
CA GLY A 100 5.55 -10.39 0.69
C GLY A 100 5.87 -9.00 1.26
N ASN A 101 7.10 -8.82 1.75
CA ASN A 101 7.54 -7.60 2.44
C ASN A 101 8.46 -6.75 1.56
N SER A 102 9.27 -7.37 0.70
CA SER A 102 10.24 -6.66 -0.12
C SER A 102 10.55 -7.40 -1.41
N MET A 103 10.48 -6.68 -2.53
CA MET A 103 10.93 -7.17 -3.83
C MET A 103 12.42 -7.55 -3.84
N HIS A 104 13.23 -6.95 -2.96
CA HIS A 104 14.66 -7.22 -2.89
C HIS A 104 14.98 -8.64 -2.39
N GLY A 105 14.00 -9.31 -1.79
CA GLY A 105 14.10 -10.71 -1.41
C GLY A 105 14.49 -11.65 -2.55
N ILE A 106 14.10 -11.31 -3.78
CA ILE A 106 14.41 -12.11 -4.97
C ILE A 106 15.92 -12.21 -5.23
N THR A 107 16.74 -11.30 -4.70
CA THR A 107 18.19 -11.36 -4.91
C THR A 107 18.84 -12.57 -4.26
N TRP A 108 18.19 -13.15 -3.24
CA TRP A 108 18.70 -14.35 -2.56
C TRP A 108 18.66 -15.59 -3.46
N MET A 109 17.84 -15.57 -4.51
CA MET A 109 17.78 -16.64 -5.51
C MET A 109 19.10 -16.83 -6.26
N GLN A 110 20.03 -15.87 -6.20
CA GLN A 110 21.37 -16.01 -6.78
C GLN A 110 22.18 -17.15 -6.14
N ASP A 111 21.93 -17.41 -4.85
CA ASP A 111 22.67 -18.39 -4.08
C ASP A 111 22.02 -19.78 -4.10
N VAL A 112 20.85 -19.91 -4.74
CA VAL A 112 20.10 -21.17 -4.83
C VAL A 112 20.60 -22.01 -6.02
N PRO A 113 21.14 -23.22 -5.78
CA PRO A 113 21.70 -24.03 -6.86
C PRO A 113 20.64 -24.44 -7.90
N GLY A 114 20.94 -24.25 -9.18
CA GLY A 114 20.10 -24.73 -10.29
C GLY A 114 18.93 -23.80 -10.65
N VAL A 115 18.73 -22.70 -9.92
CA VAL A 115 17.70 -21.72 -10.25
C VAL A 115 18.12 -20.89 -11.46
N VAL A 116 17.18 -20.71 -12.39
CA VAL A 116 17.36 -19.86 -13.57
C VAL A 116 16.80 -18.47 -13.27
N ILE A 117 17.67 -17.45 -13.42
CA ILE A 117 17.33 -16.04 -13.25
C ILE A 117 17.47 -15.36 -14.60
N HIS A 118 16.36 -14.85 -15.13
CA HIS A 118 16.36 -13.96 -16.27
C HIS A 118 16.37 -12.51 -15.78
N ARG A 119 17.23 -11.68 -16.37
CA ARG A 119 17.38 -10.27 -16.01
C ARG A 119 17.21 -9.39 -17.23
N GLU A 120 16.43 -8.33 -17.06
CA GLU A 120 16.16 -7.35 -18.09
C GLU A 120 16.51 -5.94 -17.58
N PRO A 121 17.02 -5.05 -18.43
CA PRO A 121 17.25 -3.66 -18.07
C PRO A 121 15.95 -2.99 -17.60
N TYR A 122 16.00 -2.24 -16.50
CA TYR A 122 14.85 -1.48 -16.04
C TYR A 122 14.62 -0.20 -16.87
N ALA A 123 15.69 0.39 -17.40
CA ALA A 123 15.60 1.60 -18.21
C ALA A 123 14.77 1.35 -19.49
N GLY A 124 13.70 2.12 -19.66
CA GLY A 124 12.76 1.97 -20.76
C GLY A 124 11.72 0.86 -20.58
N HIS A 125 11.79 0.08 -19.49
CA HIS A 125 10.82 -0.95 -19.19
C HIS A 125 9.50 -0.32 -18.68
N PRO A 126 8.30 -0.86 -19.00
CA PRO A 126 7.03 -0.28 -18.56
C PRO A 126 6.93 -0.08 -17.03
N ALA A 127 7.51 -0.99 -16.24
CA ALA A 127 7.59 -0.86 -14.78
C ALA A 127 8.31 0.42 -14.31
N GLU A 128 9.24 0.96 -15.10
CA GLU A 128 9.90 2.24 -14.81
C GLU A 128 8.89 3.40 -14.86
N SER A 129 7.99 3.40 -15.84
CA SER A 129 6.96 4.43 -15.96
C SER A 129 6.01 4.43 -14.77
N VAL A 130 5.66 3.24 -14.27
CA VAL A 130 4.85 3.05 -13.04
C VAL A 130 5.57 3.62 -11.83
N ALA A 131 6.83 3.24 -11.61
CA ALA A 131 7.59 3.76 -10.49
C ALA A 131 7.78 5.29 -10.56
N ARG A 132 8.05 5.83 -11.76
CA ARG A 132 8.22 7.27 -11.97
C ARG A 132 6.95 8.04 -11.67
N TYR A 133 5.78 7.54 -12.09
CA TYR A 133 4.49 8.17 -11.78
C TYR A 133 4.28 8.28 -10.26
N TRP A 134 4.43 7.16 -9.53
CA TRP A 134 4.20 7.13 -8.10
C TRP A 134 5.29 7.84 -7.30
N GLN A 135 6.53 7.89 -7.79
CA GLN A 135 7.59 8.72 -7.23
C GLN A 135 7.28 10.21 -7.38
N ALA A 136 6.87 10.66 -8.57
CA ALA A 136 6.46 12.04 -8.78
C ALA A 136 5.22 12.41 -7.94
N PHE A 137 4.30 11.46 -7.74
CA PHE A 137 3.20 11.62 -6.81
C PHE A 137 3.70 11.85 -5.38
N PHE A 138 4.60 11.00 -4.89
CA PHE A 138 5.17 11.13 -3.54
C PHE A 138 5.92 12.46 -3.38
N GLU A 139 6.74 12.86 -4.35
CA GLU A 139 7.47 14.14 -4.32
C GLU A 139 6.52 15.34 -4.27
N ARG A 140 5.38 15.25 -4.95
CA ARG A 140 4.37 16.31 -4.96
C ARG A 140 3.53 16.37 -3.68
N TRP A 141 3.14 15.23 -3.15
CA TRP A 141 2.12 15.14 -2.09
C TRP A 141 2.68 14.77 -0.72
N GLY A 142 3.92 14.29 -0.65
CA GLY A 142 4.58 13.83 0.59
C GLY A 142 3.95 12.58 1.20
N VAL A 143 3.07 11.88 0.48
CA VAL A 143 2.36 10.70 0.96
C VAL A 143 2.51 9.54 -0.03
N SER A 144 2.81 8.35 0.49
CA SER A 144 2.91 7.14 -0.31
C SER A 144 1.55 6.46 -0.37
N PRO A 145 0.95 6.30 -1.56
CA PRO A 145 -0.27 5.53 -1.70
C PRO A 145 -0.01 4.06 -1.37
N LYS A 146 -1.08 3.39 -0.97
CA LYS A 146 -1.16 1.97 -0.70
C LYS A 146 -1.96 1.26 -1.78
N GLY A 147 -1.48 0.07 -2.14
CA GLY A 147 -1.93 -0.73 -3.29
C GLY A 147 -3.02 -1.75 -3.00
N GLU A 148 -3.36 -2.49 -4.06
CA GLU A 148 -4.62 -3.21 -4.26
C GLU A 148 -4.74 -4.56 -3.53
N GLU A 149 -3.64 -5.22 -3.19
CA GLU A 149 -3.68 -6.62 -2.73
C GLU A 149 -2.68 -6.91 -1.61
N GLN A 150 -3.22 -7.09 -0.40
CA GLN A 150 -2.73 -8.10 0.52
C GLN A 150 -3.97 -8.79 1.10
N GLU A 151 -4.47 -9.83 0.40
CA GLU A 151 -5.30 -10.81 1.06
C GLU A 151 -4.48 -11.43 2.21
N GLY A 152 -4.86 -11.15 3.45
CA GLY A 152 -4.24 -11.72 4.64
C GLY A 152 -3.66 -10.72 5.65
N ALA A 153 -3.39 -9.46 5.27
CA ALA A 153 -2.79 -8.49 6.19
C ALA A 153 -3.80 -7.73 7.08
N GLY A 154 -5.08 -8.07 7.05
CA GLY A 154 -6.11 -7.43 7.89
C GLY A 154 -6.51 -6.01 7.47
N TRP A 155 -5.81 -5.38 6.51
CA TRP A 155 -6.12 -4.04 6.00
C TRP A 155 -7.19 -4.11 4.88
N VAL A 156 -8.46 -4.30 5.26
CA VAL A 156 -9.61 -4.49 4.34
C VAL A 156 -10.03 -3.20 3.60
N PHE A 157 -9.15 -2.19 3.49
CA PHE A 157 -9.51 -0.85 3.04
C PHE A 157 -9.46 -0.70 1.51
N GLY A 158 -8.55 -1.42 0.85
CA GLY A 158 -8.29 -1.32 -0.58
C GLY A 158 -9.43 -1.84 -1.46
N ARG A 159 -9.87 -3.10 -1.30
CA ARG A 159 -10.85 -3.77 -2.20
C ARG A 159 -10.71 -3.33 -3.66
N GLY A 160 -9.53 -3.44 -4.25
CA GLY A 160 -9.39 -3.04 -5.65
C GLY A 160 -9.01 -1.57 -5.89
N ARG A 161 -8.71 -0.78 -4.84
CA ARG A 161 -8.55 0.69 -4.97
C ARG A 161 -7.30 1.19 -4.29
N VAL A 162 -6.80 2.32 -4.81
CA VAL A 162 -5.74 3.10 -4.18
C VAL A 162 -6.26 3.75 -2.90
N TRP A 163 -5.46 3.68 -1.85
CA TRP A 163 -5.77 4.30 -0.57
C TRP A 163 -4.51 4.87 0.09
N PHE A 164 -4.67 5.67 1.14
CA PHE A 164 -3.57 6.20 1.94
C PHE A 164 -3.77 5.81 3.38
N TYR A 165 -2.67 5.54 4.07
CA TYR A 165 -2.63 5.37 5.51
C TYR A 165 -1.85 6.53 6.13
N LEU A 166 -2.50 7.30 7.00
CA LEU A 166 -1.89 8.45 7.66
C LEU A 166 -2.16 8.33 9.15
N ASP A 167 -1.13 8.41 9.98
CA ASP A 167 -1.28 8.51 11.42
C ASP A 167 -0.60 9.75 12.00
N ALA A 168 -1.02 10.14 13.19
CA ALA A 168 -0.48 11.28 13.89
C ALA A 168 -0.69 11.16 15.39
N GLN A 169 0.25 11.74 16.15
CA GLN A 169 0.05 11.97 17.58
C GLN A 169 -0.80 13.22 17.82
N LEU A 170 -1.36 13.37 19.03
CA LEU A 170 -2.26 14.47 19.40
C LEU A 170 -1.76 15.86 18.93
N ALA A 171 -0.48 16.15 19.12
CA ALA A 171 0.14 17.43 18.75
C ALA A 171 0.09 17.74 17.24
N GLU A 172 0.00 16.71 16.41
CA GLU A 172 0.11 16.80 14.94
C GLU A 172 -1.27 16.67 14.26
N THR A 173 -2.34 16.50 15.03
CA THR A 173 -3.68 16.19 14.50
C THR A 173 -4.31 17.32 13.69
N GLY A 174 -3.90 18.56 13.93
CA GLY A 174 -4.28 19.70 13.07
C GLY A 174 -3.73 19.54 11.66
N HIS A 175 -2.44 19.20 11.54
CA HIS A 175 -1.79 18.96 10.26
C HIS A 175 -2.36 17.72 9.55
N LEU A 176 -2.57 16.62 10.28
CA LEU A 176 -3.22 15.42 9.73
C LEU A 176 -4.61 15.73 9.15
N LEU A 177 -5.41 16.53 9.84
CA LEU A 177 -6.72 16.94 9.34
C LEU A 177 -6.62 17.73 8.03
N GLU A 178 -5.67 18.66 7.93
CA GLU A 178 -5.44 19.46 6.72
C GLU A 178 -5.04 18.57 5.53
N VAL A 179 -4.08 17.65 5.73
CA VAL A 179 -3.62 16.70 4.70
C VAL A 179 -4.77 15.82 4.23
N VAL A 180 -5.52 15.20 5.15
CA VAL A 180 -6.66 14.33 4.80
C VAL A 180 -7.71 15.09 3.99
N LEU A 181 -8.02 16.32 4.37
CA LEU A 181 -9.01 17.13 3.66
C LEU A 181 -8.52 17.58 2.28
N GLU A 182 -7.23 17.82 2.13
CA GLU A 182 -6.63 18.11 0.84
C GLU A 182 -6.69 16.87 -0.07
N LEU A 183 -6.32 15.69 0.41
CA LEU A 183 -6.41 14.44 -0.35
C LEU A 183 -7.86 14.11 -0.74
N CYS A 184 -8.82 14.25 0.18
CA CYS A 184 -10.24 14.07 -0.11
C CYS A 184 -10.75 15.04 -1.19
N ARG A 185 -10.28 16.29 -1.19
CA ARG A 185 -10.67 17.29 -2.19
C ARG A 185 -10.03 17.03 -3.54
N SER A 186 -8.75 16.70 -3.57
CA SER A 186 -7.96 16.53 -4.77
C SER A 186 -8.29 15.24 -5.53
N PHE A 187 -8.62 14.16 -4.81
CA PHE A 187 -8.86 12.84 -5.42
C PHE A 187 -10.31 12.35 -5.30
N GLY A 188 -11.22 13.20 -4.80
CA GLY A 188 -12.60 12.78 -4.51
C GLY A 188 -12.66 11.64 -3.48
N ALA A 189 -11.61 11.49 -2.66
CA ALA A 189 -11.44 10.39 -1.74
C ALA A 189 -12.32 10.50 -0.49
N SER A 190 -12.51 9.38 0.20
CA SER A 190 -13.27 9.29 1.45
C SER A 190 -12.36 8.89 2.60
N ALA A 191 -12.54 9.49 3.78
CA ALA A 191 -11.71 9.23 4.94
C ALA A 191 -12.43 8.38 5.99
N ARG A 192 -11.68 7.48 6.65
CA ARG A 192 -12.12 6.66 7.80
C ARG A 192 -11.11 6.80 8.92
N VAL A 193 -11.57 6.94 10.16
CA VAL A 193 -10.74 7.21 11.34
C VAL A 193 -10.68 5.97 12.23
N TYR A 194 -9.48 5.65 12.71
CA TYR A 194 -9.19 4.48 13.54
C TYR A 194 -8.50 4.92 14.84
N PRO A 195 -9.02 4.50 16.01
CA PRO A 195 -8.37 4.76 17.29
C PRO A 195 -7.20 3.79 17.49
N TYR A 196 -6.11 4.29 18.07
CA TYR A 196 -4.97 3.44 18.44
C TYR A 196 -5.27 2.67 19.73
N ASN A 197 -5.06 1.35 19.70
CA ASN A 197 -5.19 0.46 20.84
C ASN A 197 -3.79 0.01 21.35
N PRO A 198 -3.34 0.55 22.49
CA PRO A 198 -2.03 0.22 23.05
C PRO A 198 -1.94 -1.20 23.61
N ARG A 199 -3.08 -1.89 23.83
CA ARG A 199 -3.08 -3.28 24.31
C ARG A 199 -2.67 -4.25 23.21
N THR A 200 -3.21 -4.05 22.01
CA THR A 200 -2.86 -4.82 20.81
C THR A 200 -1.65 -4.23 20.08
N ARG A 201 -1.25 -3.00 20.43
CA ARG A 201 -0.27 -2.18 19.72
C ARG A 201 -0.66 -1.96 18.25
N ASP A 202 -1.97 -1.91 18.00
CA ASP A 202 -2.55 -1.82 16.67
C ASP A 202 -3.71 -0.82 16.68
N TYR A 203 -4.24 -0.48 15.52
CA TYR A 203 -5.43 0.35 15.38
C TYR A 203 -6.66 -0.53 15.38
N ASP A 204 -7.59 -0.29 16.31
CA ASP A 204 -8.84 -1.05 16.39
C ASP A 204 -9.69 -0.79 15.12
N GLY A 205 -10.69 -1.66 14.88
CA GLY A 205 -11.67 -1.46 13.81
C GLY A 205 -12.22 -0.02 13.78
N PRO A 206 -12.70 0.45 12.61
CA PRO A 206 -13.05 1.86 12.42
C PRO A 206 -14.02 2.31 13.52
N CYS A 207 -13.87 3.54 14.03
CA CYS A 207 -14.86 4.11 14.94
C CYS A 207 -16.25 3.89 14.31
N ALA A 208 -17.07 3.04 14.93
CA ALA A 208 -18.23 2.44 14.27
C ALA A 208 -19.14 3.51 13.64
N TYR A 209 -19.29 3.50 12.30
CA TYR A 209 -20.51 3.77 11.51
C TYR A 209 -20.26 3.44 10.01
N PRO A 210 -21.30 3.10 9.22
CA PRO A 210 -21.24 2.58 7.87
C PRO A 210 -21.14 3.70 6.82
N ASP A 211 -20.58 3.34 5.68
CA ASP A 211 -20.64 4.01 4.39
C ASP A 211 -20.09 5.44 4.25
N PHE A 212 -19.12 5.50 3.34
CA PHE A 212 -18.65 6.62 2.54
C PHE A 212 -19.35 7.96 2.80
N VAL A 213 -18.56 8.98 3.16
CA VAL A 213 -18.95 10.38 3.01
C VAL A 213 -19.18 10.65 1.52
N ARG A 214 -20.34 10.27 0.99
CA ARG A 214 -20.79 10.71 -0.33
C ARG A 214 -21.06 12.21 -0.21
N ARG A 215 -20.58 12.96 -1.21
CA ARG A 215 -21.07 14.32 -1.48
C ARG A 215 -22.61 14.30 -1.45
N PRO A 216 -23.27 15.35 -0.91
CA PRO A 216 -24.62 15.62 -1.37
C PRO A 216 -24.53 15.84 -2.89
N ALA A 217 -25.36 15.13 -3.65
CA ALA A 217 -25.54 15.44 -5.07
C ALA A 217 -25.91 16.94 -5.16
N ALA A 218 -25.19 17.66 -6.03
CA ALA A 218 -25.54 19.01 -6.42
C ALA A 218 -26.79 18.98 -7.31
#